data_AF-A0A935ZXT1-F1
#
_entry.id   AF-A0A935ZXT1-F1
#
_cell.length_a   1.000
_cell.length_b   1.000
_cell.length_c   1.000
_cell.angle_alpha   90.00
_cell.angle_beta   90.00
_cell.angle_gamma   90.00
#
_symmetry.space_group_name_H-M   'P 1'
#
loop_
_entity.id
_entity.type
_entity.pdbx_description
1 polymer ?
#
loop_
_entity_poly.entity_id
_entity_poly.type
_entity_poly.pdbx_seq_one_letter_code
_entity_poly.pdbx_strand_id
1 'polypeptide(L)' 'MKVGDRVRVLGIPDWLVHNLPEEDVHHLRAQVGQVHEIHELQPGGYLWLSGWFALEPCDVELVQAVADGP' A
#
# COMPACT_ATOMS: atom_id res chain seq x y z
N MET A 1 -7.94 -0.61 -9.29
CA MET A 1 -7.68 -0.01 -7.97
C MET A 1 -7.73 1.48 -8.12
N LYS A 2 -8.45 2.17 -7.22
CA LYS A 2 -8.61 3.63 -7.19
C LYS A 2 -8.65 4.14 -5.75
N VAL A 3 -8.58 5.46 -5.58
CA VAL A 3 -8.73 6.11 -4.26
C VAL A 3 -10.03 5.65 -3.59
N GLY A 4 -9.96 5.29 -2.31
CA GLY A 4 -11.05 4.76 -1.50
C GLY A 4 -11.17 3.23 -1.50
N ASP A 5 -10.55 2.53 -2.46
CA ASP A 5 -10.49 1.07 -2.41
C ASP A 5 -9.67 0.60 -1.19
N ARG A 6 -10.04 -0.56 -0.63
CA ARG A 6 -9.28 -1.23 0.42
C ARG A 6 -8.50 -2.39 -0.16
N VAL A 7 -7.20 -2.42 0.11
CA VAL A 7 -6.26 -3.40 -0.41
C VAL A 7 -5.51 -4.07 0.73
N ARG A 8 -5.19 -5.36 0.59
CA ARG A 8 -4.31 -6.07 1.52
C ARG A 8 -2.89 -6.07 0.98
N VAL A 9 -1.92 -5.79 1.83
CA VAL A 9 -0.49 -5.87 1.50
C VAL A 9 -0.06 -7.34 1.39
N LEU A 10 0.49 -7.72 0.25
CA LEU A 10 1.02 -9.06 -0.01
C LEU A 10 2.51 -9.17 0.34
N GLY A 11 3.25 -8.09 0.14
CA GLY A 11 4.69 -8.05 0.40
C GLY A 11 5.20 -6.60 0.49
N ILE A 12 6.39 -6.46 1.06
CA ILE A 12 7.13 -5.21 1.06
C ILE A 12 8.36 -5.41 0.18
N PRO A 13 8.49 -4.65 -0.93
CA PRO A 13 9.60 -4.82 -1.83
C PRO A 13 10.91 -4.32 -1.21
N ASP A 14 12.02 -4.99 -1.51
CA ASP A 14 13.32 -4.66 -0.91
C ASP A 14 13.79 -3.24 -1.26
N TRP A 15 13.42 -2.72 -2.44
CA TRP A 15 13.73 -1.34 -2.83
C TRP A 15 13.05 -0.30 -1.92
N LEU A 16 11.92 -0.60 -1.28
CA LEU A 16 11.26 0.34 -0.37
C LEU A 16 12.02 0.45 0.95
N VAL A 17 12.66 -0.64 1.38
CA VAL A 17 13.32 -0.76 2.68
C VAL A 17 14.84 -0.61 2.64
N HIS A 18 15.47 -0.63 1.46
CA HIS A 18 16.93 -0.75 1.30
C HIS A 18 17.78 0.35 1.98
N ASN A 19 17.20 1.52 2.25
CA ASN A 19 17.90 2.67 2.83
C ASN A 19 17.17 3.27 4.04
N LEU A 20 16.30 2.47 4.68
CA LEU A 20 15.55 2.86 5.86
C LEU A 20 16.23 2.32 7.13
N PRO A 21 16.07 3.00 8.28
CA PRO A 21 16.51 2.45 9.55
C PRO A 21 15.74 1.17 9.90
N GLU A 22 16.37 0.29 10.70
CA GLU A 22 15.82 -1.03 11.02
C GLU A 22 14.40 -0.98 11.61
N GLU A 23 14.09 0.05 12.40
CA GLU A 23 12.75 0.27 12.98
C GLU A 23 11.69 0.49 11.90
N ASP A 24 11.97 1.33 10.90
CA ASP A 24 11.06 1.59 9.78
C ASP A 24 10.91 0.35 8.88
N VAL A 25 12.01 -0.39 8.65
CA VAL A 25 11.95 -1.67 7.94
C VAL A 25 11.04 -2.65 8.68
N HIS A 26 11.15 -2.73 10.00
CA HIS A 26 10.30 -3.59 10.82
C HIS A 26 8.83 -3.17 10.76
N HIS A 27 8.54 -1.87 10.88
CA HIS A 27 7.18 -1.33 10.79
C HIS A 27 6.54 -1.59 9.43
N LEU A 28 7.30 -1.43 8.33
CA LEU A 28 6.81 -1.73 6.99
C LEU A 28 6.55 -3.23 6.81
N ARG A 29 7.50 -4.09 7.19
CA ARG A 29 7.35 -5.55 7.08
C ARG A 29 6.17 -6.06 7.90
N ALA A 30 5.83 -5.41 9.02
CA ALA A 30 4.65 -5.72 9.83
C ALA A 30 3.31 -5.42 9.13
N GLN A 31 3.30 -4.65 8.03
CA GLN A 31 2.09 -4.38 7.26
C GLN A 31 1.68 -5.53 6.36
N VAL A 32 2.55 -6.52 6.11
CA VAL A 32 2.19 -7.68 5.28
C VAL A 32 0.99 -8.41 5.89
N GLY A 33 -0.07 -8.58 5.10
CA GLY A 33 -1.35 -9.15 5.52
C GLY A 33 -2.36 -8.13 6.06
N GLN A 34 -1.95 -6.90 6.36
CA GLN A 34 -2.84 -5.82 6.80
C GLN A 34 -3.60 -5.21 5.64
N VAL A 35 -4.77 -4.65 5.94
CA VAL A 35 -5.66 -4.00 4.97
C VAL A 35 -5.60 -2.49 5.14
N HIS A 36 -5.35 -1.78 4.04
CA HIS A 36 -5.23 -0.33 3.99
C HIS A 36 -6.14 0.27 2.93
N GLU A 37 -6.57 1.50 3.14
CA GLU A 37 -7.26 2.30 2.14
C GLU A 37 -6.25 2.99 1.23
N ILE A 38 -6.56 3.05 -0.07
CA ILE A 38 -5.81 3.85 -1.03
C ILE A 38 -6.23 5.31 -0.87
N HIS A 39 -5.32 6.14 -0.38
CA HIS A 39 -5.56 7.57 -0.18
C HIS A 39 -5.30 8.39 -1.46
N GLU A 40 -4.28 7.99 -2.22
CA GLU A 40 -3.85 8.71 -3.43
C GLU A 40 -3.22 7.74 -4.43
N LEU A 41 -3.37 8.04 -5.72
CA LEU A 41 -2.62 7.40 -6.79
C LEU A 41 -1.44 8.29 -7.16
N GLN A 42 -0.23 7.81 -6.91
CA GLN A 42 0.99 8.56 -7.16
C GLN A 42 1.49 8.37 -8.61
N PRO A 43 2.29 9.31 -9.13
CA PRO A 43 2.94 9.16 -10.43
C PRO A 43 3.70 7.83 -10.51
N GLY A 44 3.58 7.14 -11.65
CA GLY A 44 4.17 5.82 -11.84
C GLY A 44 3.27 4.65 -11.42
N GLY A 45 2.04 4.90 -10.98
CA GLY A 45 1.04 3.85 -10.69
C GLY A 45 1.10 3.30 -9.27
N TYR A 46 1.90 3.93 -8.40
CA TYR A 46 1.99 3.56 -6.99
C TYR A 46 0.72 3.97 -6.23
N LEU A 47 0.39 3.18 -5.22
CA LEU A 47 -0.78 3.35 -4.36
C LEU A 47 -0.29 3.90 -3.03
N TRP A 48 -0.70 5.12 -2.68
CA TRP A 48 -0.39 5.70 -1.37
C TRP A 48 -1.36 5.15 -0.33
N LEU A 49 -0.82 4.41 0.65
CA LEU A 49 -1.59 3.65 1.63
C LEU A 49 -1.50 4.28 3.01
N SER A 50 -2.67 4.47 3.63
CA SER A 50 -2.80 4.96 5.02
C SER A 50 -1.98 6.19 5.38
N GLY A 51 -1.56 7.00 4.39
CA GLY A 51 -0.87 8.26 4.62
C GLY A 51 0.64 8.16 4.89
N TRP A 52 1.30 7.01 4.73
CA TRP A 52 2.72 6.90 5.12
C TRP A 52 3.63 6.04 4.24
N PHE A 53 3.10 5.20 3.34
CA PHE A 53 3.92 4.42 2.41
C PHE A 53 3.21 4.17 1.08
N ALA A 54 4.00 3.91 0.04
CA ALA A 54 3.50 3.63 -1.31
C ALA A 54 3.88 2.22 -1.74
N LEU A 55 2.96 1.50 -2.40
CA LEU A 55 3.22 0.18 -2.98
C LEU A 55 2.79 0.10 -4.44
N GLU A 56 3.41 -0.80 -5.20
CA GLU A 56 2.96 -1.12 -6.55
C GLU A 56 1.68 -1.98 -6.51
N PRO A 57 0.83 -1.93 -7.55
CA PRO A 57 -0.39 -2.74 -7.59
C PRO A 57 -0.16 -4.25 -7.50
N CYS A 58 1.04 -4.75 -7.83
CA CYS A 58 1.39 -6.16 -7.72
C CYS A 58 1.73 -6.60 -6.28
N ASP A 59 2.07 -5.65 -5.40
CA ASP A 59 2.39 -5.91 -3.98
C ASP A 59 1.14 -5.91 -3.09
N VAL A 60 -0.04 -5.76 -3.67
CA VAL A 60 -1.32 -5.70 -2.97
C VAL A 60 -2.41 -6.52 -3.66
N GLU A 61 -3.43 -6.93 -2.92
CA GLU A 61 -4.67 -7.49 -3.47
C GLU A 61 -5.87 -6.60 -3.12
N LEU A 62 -6.82 -6.47 -4.05
CA LEU A 62 -8.06 -5.72 -3.78
C LEU A 62 -8.96 -6.54 -2.86
N VAL A 63 -9.30 -5.98 -1.70
CA VAL A 63 -10.22 -6.61 -0.73
C VAL A 63 -11.63 -6.06 -0.89
N GLN A 64 -11.75 -4.74 -1.07
CA GLN A 64 -13.04 -4.08 -1.23
C GLN A 64 -12.90 -2.89 -2.18
N ALA A 65 -13.70 -2.89 -3.25
CA ALA A 65 -13.83 -1.72 -4.10
C ALA A 65 -14.70 -0.66 -3.40
N VAL A 66 -14.33 0.61 -3.52
CA VAL A 66 -15.25 1.70 -3.18
C VAL A 66 -16.37 1.74 -4.20
N ALA A 67 -17.61 1.84 -3.73
CA ALA A 67 -18.77 2.00 -4.60
C ALA A 67 -18.60 3.30 -5.40
N ASP A 68 -18.82 3.24 -6.72
CA ASP A 68 -19.07 4.45 -7.49
C ASP A 68 -20.36 5.07 -6.91
N GLY A 69 -20.26 6.31 -6.41
CA GLY A 69 -21.41 7.03 -5.90
C GLY A 69 -22.48 7.21 -7.00
N PRO A 70 -23.75 7.45 -6.61
CA PRO A 70 -24.83 7.71 -7.57
C PRO A 70 -24.59 8.95 -8.43
#